data_AF-A0A6G0AFS3-F1
#
_entry.id   AF-A0A6G0AFS3-F1
#
_cell.length_a   1.000
_cell.length_b   1.000
_cell.length_c   1.000
_cell.angle_alpha   90.00
_cell.angle_beta   90.00
_cell.angle_gamma   90.00
#
_symmetry.space_group_name_H-M   'P 1'
#
loop_
_entity.id
_entity.type
_entity.pdbx_description
1 polymer ?
#
loop_
_entity_poly.entity_id
_entity_poly.type
_entity_poly.pdbx_seq_one_letter_code
_entity_poly.pdbx_strand_id
1 'polypeptide(L)'
;MTLETILFIVFASICAVSAVLMITRPNPVLSALFLVLNFAGAIMVFFLFVIMLLNPEKEKNFFEQKAKLRIFVVVIVTLVLIQIVYIIFLSNPSQSVTPEFTKSVETGTVENIGREMFTNYILPFEAAGYLLLAATIGALVLAKKKFE
;
A
#
# COMPACT_ATOMS: atom_id res chain seq x y z
N MET A 1 -20.62 3.79 -12.49
CA MET A 1 -19.67 3.61 -11.36
C MET A 1 -19.92 4.72 -10.38
N THR A 2 -20.26 4.35 -9.16
CA THR A 2 -20.32 5.29 -8.04
C THR A 2 -18.92 5.82 -7.74
N LEU A 3 -18.80 7.03 -7.18
CA LEU A 3 -17.52 7.66 -6.84
C LEU A 3 -16.65 6.74 -5.98
N GLU A 4 -17.28 6.02 -5.06
CA GLU A 4 -16.65 5.03 -4.18
C GLU A 4 -15.98 3.92 -4.97
N THR A 5 -16.64 3.38 -6.01
CA THR A 5 -16.02 2.37 -6.89
C THR A 5 -14.81 2.94 -7.63
N ILE A 6 -14.87 4.20 -8.06
CA ILE A 6 -13.76 4.85 -8.75
C ILE A 6 -12.59 5.01 -7.78
N LEU A 7 -12.81 5.60 -6.60
CA LEU A 7 -11.80 5.73 -5.56
C LEU A 7 -11.20 4.37 -5.17
N PHE A 8 -12.03 3.35 -5.04
CA PHE A 8 -11.58 1.98 -4.73
C PHE A 8 -10.60 1.47 -5.80
N ILE A 9 -10.94 1.60 -7.08
CA ILE A 9 -10.09 1.17 -8.19
C ILE A 9 -8.80 2.00 -8.26
N VAL A 10 -8.88 3.32 -8.02
CA VAL A 10 -7.70 4.21 -7.99
C VAL A 10 -6.72 3.72 -6.92
N PHE A 11 -7.16 3.65 -5.67
CA PHE A 11 -6.29 3.26 -4.55
C PHE A 11 -5.81 1.81 -4.69
N ALA A 12 -6.66 0.90 -5.16
CA ALA A 12 -6.26 -0.49 -5.41
C ALA A 12 -5.19 -0.60 -6.50
N SER A 13 -5.31 0.15 -7.60
CA SER A 13 -4.31 0.18 -8.66
C SER A 13 -2.98 0.77 -8.18
N ILE A 14 -3.01 1.88 -7.42
CA ILE A 14 -1.81 2.48 -6.83
C ILE A 14 -1.13 1.50 -5.88
N CYS A 15 -1.91 0.81 -5.03
CA CYS A 15 -1.40 -0.19 -4.09
C CYS A 15 -0.73 -1.36 -4.84
N ALA A 16 -1.42 -1.96 -5.81
CA ALA A 16 -0.91 -3.08 -6.60
C ALA A 16 0.40 -2.72 -7.32
N VAL A 17 0.45 -1.51 -7.88
CA VAL A 17 1.61 -1.05 -8.61
C VAL A 17 2.77 -0.68 -7.68
N SER A 18 2.49 -0.06 -6.53
CA SER A 18 3.48 0.22 -5.49
C SER A 18 4.12 -1.08 -4.98
N ALA A 19 3.34 -2.16 -4.83
CA ALA A 19 3.86 -3.46 -4.45
C ALA A 19 4.83 -4.04 -5.49
N VAL A 20 4.50 -3.97 -6.78
CA VAL A 20 5.40 -4.42 -7.86
C VAL A 20 6.67 -3.57 -7.92
N LEU A 21 6.55 -2.26 -7.74
CA LEU A 21 7.67 -1.32 -7.72
C LEU A 21 8.60 -1.55 -6.52
N MET A 22 8.04 -1.84 -5.35
CA MET A 22 8.80 -2.14 -4.14
C MET A 22 9.75 -3.33 -4.37
N ILE A 23 9.28 -4.37 -5.08
CA ILE A 23 10.06 -5.59 -5.36
C ILE A 23 11.06 -5.39 -6.50
N THR A 24 10.66 -4.69 -7.57
CA THR A 24 11.49 -4.54 -8.78
C THR A 24 12.65 -3.56 -8.59
N ARG A 25 12.59 -2.67 -7.59
CA ARG A 25 13.57 -1.59 -7.43
C ARG A 25 14.81 -2.04 -6.64
N PRO A 26 16.02 -1.82 -7.19
CA PRO A 26 17.27 -2.16 -6.50
C PRO A 26 17.67 -1.14 -5.42
N ASN A 27 17.03 0.03 -5.37
CA ASN A 27 17.37 1.06 -4.39
C ASN A 27 16.51 0.89 -3.12
N PRO A 28 17.13 0.64 -1.94
CA PRO A 28 16.42 0.34 -0.70
C PRO A 28 15.56 1.51 -0.19
N VAL A 29 15.95 2.75 -0.44
CA VAL A 29 15.18 3.94 -0.02
C VAL A 29 13.88 4.07 -0.82
N LEU A 30 13.97 3.85 -2.14
CA LEU A 30 12.79 3.84 -3.01
C LEU A 30 11.83 2.70 -2.64
N SER A 31 12.35 1.50 -2.37
CA SER A 31 11.53 0.38 -1.93
C SER A 31 10.84 0.65 -0.59
N ALA A 32 11.52 1.29 0.37
CA ALA A 32 10.92 1.67 1.65
C ALA A 32 9.78 2.70 1.48
N LEU A 33 9.94 3.69 0.59
CA LEU A 33 8.88 4.65 0.28
C LEU A 33 7.65 3.96 -0.33
N PHE A 34 7.86 3.02 -1.26
CA PHE A 34 6.77 2.22 -1.85
C PHE A 34 6.11 1.28 -0.84
N LEU A 35 6.85 0.78 0.16
CA LEU A 35 6.28 -0.02 1.25
C LEU A 35 5.32 0.82 2.10
N VAL A 36 5.72 2.03 2.50
CA VAL A 36 4.87 2.95 3.27
C VAL A 36 3.63 3.34 2.47
N LEU A 37 3.80 3.66 1.19
CA LEU A 37 2.68 3.96 0.29
C LEU A 37 1.72 2.77 0.16
N ASN A 38 2.25 1.55 0.05
CA ASN A 38 1.45 0.33 -0.05
C ASN A 38 0.65 0.06 1.23
N PHE A 39 1.24 0.27 2.42
CA PHE A 39 0.49 0.11 3.67
C PHE A 39 -0.61 1.14 3.85
N ALA A 40 -0.35 2.42 3.53
CA ALA A 40 -1.38 3.45 3.54
C ALA A 40 -2.50 3.13 2.53
N GLY A 41 -2.14 2.66 1.34
CA GLY A 41 -3.07 2.24 0.29
C GLY A 41 -3.95 1.06 0.72
N ALA A 42 -3.36 0.02 1.31
CA ALA A 42 -4.09 -1.17 1.74
C ALA A 42 -5.18 -0.87 2.78
N ILE A 43 -4.86 0.00 3.76
CA ILE A 43 -5.83 0.44 4.77
C ILE A 43 -6.98 1.23 4.12
N MET A 44 -6.68 2.14 3.20
CA MET A 44 -7.69 2.89 2.46
C MET A 44 -8.62 1.98 1.64
N VAL A 45 -8.06 0.98 0.96
CA VAL A 45 -8.84 -0.01 0.19
C VAL A 45 -9.76 -0.80 1.11
N PHE A 46 -9.29 -1.21 2.29
CA PHE A 46 -10.12 -1.87 3.31
C PHE A 46 -11.27 -0.97 3.79
N PHE A 47 -11.02 0.31 4.08
CA PHE A 47 -12.08 1.25 4.46
C PHE A 47 -13.09 1.49 3.34
N LEU A 48 -12.64 1.68 2.10
CA LEU A 48 -13.53 1.87 0.95
C LEU A 48 -14.40 0.62 0.69
N PHE A 49 -13.85 -0.58 0.91
CA PHE A 49 -14.63 -1.81 0.85
C PHE A 49 -15.75 -1.81 1.90
N VAL A 50 -15.45 -1.42 3.14
CA VAL A 50 -16.46 -1.32 4.22
C VAL A 50 -17.52 -0.26 3.90
N ILE A 51 -17.13 0.92 3.40
CA ILE A 51 -18.07 1.99 3.02
C ILE A 51 -19.02 1.51 1.91
N MET A 52 -18.48 0.80 0.91
CA MET A 52 -19.28 0.23 -0.18
C MET A 52 -20.27 -0.82 0.33
N LEU A 53 -19.91 -1.63 1.34
CA LEU A 53 -20.84 -2.56 2.00
C LEU A 53 -21.90 -1.84 2.84
N LEU A 54 -21.56 -0.70 3.44
CA LEU A 54 -22.48 0.08 4.27
C LEU A 54 -23.47 0.94 3.47
N ASN A 55 -23.25 1.09 2.16
CA ASN A 55 -24.04 1.91 1.22
C ASN A 55 -24.67 3.15 1.89
N PRO A 56 -23.87 4.18 2.24
CA PRO A 56 -24.39 5.38 2.88
C PRO A 56 -25.36 6.11 1.94
N GLU A 57 -26.67 5.92 2.13
CA GLU A 57 -27.73 6.51 1.30
C GLU A 57 -27.93 8.03 1.48
N LYS A 58 -27.03 8.73 2.18
CA LYS A 58 -27.15 10.18 2.39
C LYS A 58 -26.63 10.94 1.17
N GLU A 59 -27.59 11.31 0.34
CA GLU A 59 -27.55 12.31 -0.74
C GLU A 59 -26.66 11.97 -1.94
N LYS A 60 -27.19 11.07 -2.77
CA LYS A 60 -26.74 10.71 -4.13
C LYS A 60 -26.65 11.90 -5.13
N ASN A 61 -26.87 13.15 -4.71
CA ASN A 61 -27.01 14.29 -5.62
C ASN A 61 -25.82 15.27 -5.69
N PHE A 62 -24.74 15.09 -4.92
CA PHE A 62 -23.57 15.99 -5.02
C PHE A 62 -22.52 15.58 -6.07
N PHE A 63 -22.52 14.32 -6.53
CA PHE A 63 -21.45 13.79 -7.39
C PHE A 63 -21.88 13.37 -8.81
N GLU A 64 -23.18 13.24 -9.09
CA GLU A 64 -23.65 12.93 -10.44
C GLU A 64 -23.53 14.11 -11.41
N GLN A 65 -23.44 15.34 -10.92
CA GLN A 65 -23.59 16.53 -11.76
C GLN A 65 -22.30 16.99 -12.47
N LYS A 66 -21.13 16.38 -12.22
CA LYS A 66 -19.91 16.70 -12.99
C LYS A 66 -19.33 15.46 -13.64
N ALA A 67 -19.90 15.08 -14.79
CA ALA A 67 -19.26 14.17 -15.75
C ALA A 67 -17.80 14.54 -16.04
N LYS A 68 -17.47 15.84 -15.98
CA LYS A 68 -16.08 16.36 -16.02
C LYS A 68 -15.19 15.81 -14.89
N LEU A 69 -15.71 15.68 -13.67
CA LEU A 69 -14.96 15.14 -12.53
C LEU A 69 -14.73 13.63 -12.67
N ARG A 70 -15.71 12.88 -13.18
CA ARG A 70 -15.57 11.45 -13.47
C ARG A 70 -14.48 11.19 -14.51
N ILE A 71 -14.47 11.97 -15.59
CA ILE A 71 -13.42 11.95 -16.61
C ILE A 71 -12.07 12.36 -16.01
N PHE A 72 -12.05 13.39 -15.15
CA PHE A 72 -10.83 13.83 -14.48
C PHE A 72 -10.20 12.75 -13.60
N VAL A 73 -11.00 12.00 -12.84
CA VAL A 73 -10.48 10.90 -12.02
C VAL A 73 -9.95 9.76 -12.90
N VAL A 74 -10.66 9.35 -13.95
CA VAL A 74 -10.19 8.30 -14.87
C VAL A 74 -8.90 8.72 -15.59
N VAL A 75 -8.82 9.98 -16.01
CA VAL A 75 -7.61 10.54 -16.62
C VAL A 75 -6.45 10.53 -15.62
N ILE A 76 -6.65 11.00 -14.38
CA ILE A 76 -5.62 10.98 -13.34
C ILE A 76 -5.12 9.55 -13.08
N VAL A 77 -6.01 8.57 -12.92
CA VAL A 77 -5.64 7.17 -12.68
C VAL A 77 -4.79 6.63 -13.84
N THR A 78 -5.23 6.89 -15.06
CA THR A 78 -4.54 6.45 -16.26
C THR A 78 -3.17 7.11 -16.37
N LEU A 79 -3.07 8.39 -16.04
CA LEU A 79 -1.81 9.15 -16.04
C LEU A 79 -0.85 8.66 -14.95
N VAL A 80 -1.35 8.34 -13.76
CA VAL A 80 -0.54 7.75 -12.68
C VAL A 80 -0.05 6.36 -13.07
N LEU A 81 -0.89 5.51 -13.67
CA LEU A 81 -0.46 4.21 -14.21
C LEU A 81 0.62 4.36 -15.27
N ILE A 82 0.44 5.29 -16.22
CA ILE A 82 1.45 5.58 -17.25
C ILE A 82 2.74 6.10 -16.62
N GLN A 83 2.67 6.98 -15.60
CA GLN A 83 3.84 7.47 -14.88
C GLN A 83 4.62 6.34 -14.22
N ILE A 84 3.91 5.38 -13.62
CA ILE A 84 4.58 4.27 -12.98
C ILE A 84 5.24 3.37 -14.03
N VAL A 85 4.54 3.03 -15.12
CA VAL A 85 5.14 2.28 -16.24
C VAL A 85 6.36 3.03 -16.80
N TYR A 86 6.28 4.35 -16.93
CA TYR A 86 7.40 5.18 -17.38
C TYR A 86 8.59 5.14 -16.41
N ILE A 87 8.33 5.25 -15.10
CA ILE A 87 9.36 5.10 -14.08
C ILE A 87 10.01 3.71 -14.22
N ILE A 88 9.25 2.63 -14.38
CA ILE A 88 9.74 1.25 -14.54
C ILE A 88 10.65 1.09 -15.76
N PHE A 89 10.22 1.56 -16.93
CA PHE A 89 10.88 1.26 -18.20
C PHE A 89 11.96 2.26 -18.62
N LEU A 90 11.90 3.53 -18.20
CA LEU A 90 12.83 4.58 -18.65
C LEU A 90 13.76 5.13 -17.56
N SER A 91 13.63 4.70 -16.30
CA SER A 91 14.61 5.09 -15.28
C SER A 91 15.93 4.38 -15.52
N ASN A 92 16.91 5.09 -16.06
CA ASN A 92 18.30 4.68 -16.02
C ASN A 92 18.69 4.48 -14.55
N PRO A 93 19.06 3.26 -14.09
CA PRO A 93 19.65 3.11 -12.77
C PRO A 93 20.89 4.00 -12.77
N SER A 94 20.90 5.01 -11.90
CA SER A 94 22.05 5.88 -11.72
C SER A 94 23.24 4.98 -11.37
N GLN A 95 24.10 4.75 -12.37
CA GLN A 95 25.35 4.08 -12.19
C GLN A 95 26.27 5.04 -11.46
N SER A 96 26.48 4.77 -10.18
CA SER A 96 27.77 4.97 -9.54
C SER A 96 27.84 3.96 -8.41
N VAL A 97 28.25 2.74 -8.77
CA VAL A 97 28.59 1.69 -7.81
C VAL A 97 29.88 2.13 -7.11
N THR A 98 29.74 2.87 -6.02
CA THR A 98 30.84 3.09 -5.08
C THR A 98 31.00 1.84 -4.20
N PRO A 99 32.21 1.55 -3.68
CA PRO A 99 32.46 0.40 -2.80
C PRO A 99 31.67 0.43 -1.48
N GLU A 100 31.04 1.55 -1.13
CA GLU A 100 30.12 1.65 0.03
C GLU A 100 28.72 1.09 -0.27
N PHE A 101 28.32 1.03 -1.54
CA PHE A 101 27.00 0.52 -1.95
C PHE A 101 26.90 -1.01 -1.75
N THR A 102 28.00 -1.74 -1.84
CA THR A 102 28.01 -3.20 -1.63
C THR A 102 27.77 -3.58 -0.16
N LYS A 103 28.33 -2.81 0.80
CA LYS A 103 28.10 -3.03 2.24
C LYS A 103 26.69 -2.66 2.70
N SER A 104 26.08 -1.61 2.10
CA SER A 104 24.69 -1.22 2.42
C SER A 104 23.66 -2.18 1.82
N VAL A 105 23.95 -2.77 0.65
CA VAL A 105 23.13 -3.85 0.06
C VAL A 105 23.21 -5.14 0.89
N GLU A 106 24.39 -5.53 1.39
CA GLU A 106 24.53 -6.69 2.28
C GLU A 106 23.81 -6.48 3.62
N THR A 107 23.93 -5.29 4.23
CA THR A 107 23.27 -4.99 5.51
C THR A 107 21.75 -4.90 5.38
N GLY A 108 21.24 -4.43 4.23
CA GLY A 108 19.81 -4.29 3.93
C GLY A 108 19.15 -5.54 3.36
N THR A 109 19.86 -6.66 3.26
CA THR A 109 19.29 -7.93 2.76
C THR A 109 18.29 -8.50 3.77
N VAL A 110 17.22 -9.13 3.26
CA VAL A 110 16.16 -9.75 4.08
C VAL A 110 16.73 -10.73 5.11
N GLU A 111 17.79 -11.46 4.75
CA GLU A 111 18.51 -12.37 5.64
C GLU A 111 19.14 -11.66 6.84
N ASN A 112 19.85 -10.55 6.62
CA ASN A 112 20.51 -9.81 7.69
C ASN A 112 19.48 -9.12 8.60
N ILE A 113 18.44 -8.52 8.02
CA ILE A 113 17.31 -7.96 8.78
C ILE A 113 16.67 -9.04 9.64
N GLY A 114 16.39 -10.22 9.08
CA GLY A 114 15.85 -11.36 9.82
C GLY A 114 16.77 -11.77 10.97
N ARG A 115 18.06 -11.95 10.72
CA ARG A 115 19.05 -12.31 11.75
C ARG A 115 19.06 -11.31 12.91
N GLU A 116 19.08 -10.00 12.61
CA GLU A 116 19.04 -8.95 13.62
C GLU A 116 17.74 -8.95 14.42
N MET A 117 16.58 -9.13 13.75
CA MET A 117 15.28 -9.21 14.40
C MET A 117 15.16 -10.41 15.37
N PHE A 118 15.71 -11.57 15.01
CA PHE A 118 15.64 -12.77 15.84
C PHE A 118 16.78 -12.90 16.87
N THR A 119 17.87 -12.14 16.74
CA THR A 119 19.02 -12.21 17.66
C THR A 119 19.03 -11.04 18.64
N ASN A 120 19.11 -9.80 18.13
CA ASN A 120 19.27 -8.61 18.95
C ASN A 120 17.92 -7.95 19.31
N TYR A 121 16.93 -8.04 18.41
CA TYR A 121 15.62 -7.39 18.57
C TYR A 121 14.46 -8.37 18.79
N ILE A 122 14.73 -9.48 19.48
CA ILE A 122 13.71 -10.53 19.70
C ILE A 122 12.53 -10.04 20.53
N LEU A 123 12.76 -9.22 21.56
CA LEU A 123 11.71 -8.68 22.43
C LEU A 123 10.71 -7.77 21.67
N PRO A 124 11.14 -6.74 20.91
CA PRO A 124 10.20 -5.94 20.13
C PRO A 124 9.54 -6.73 19.00
N PHE A 125 10.23 -7.73 18.42
CA PHE A 125 9.62 -8.63 17.44
C PHE A 125 8.47 -9.44 18.03
N GLU A 126 8.67 -10.03 19.22
CA GLU A 126 7.63 -10.77 19.92
C GLU A 126 6.46 -9.87 20.33
N ALA A 127 6.75 -8.65 20.80
CA ALA A 127 5.72 -7.66 21.12
C ALA A 127 4.86 -7.28 19.90
N ALA A 128 5.48 -7.12 18.72
CA ALA A 128 4.73 -6.92 17.47
C ALA A 128 3.87 -8.13 17.12
N GLY A 129 4.35 -9.35 17.38
CA GLY A 129 3.58 -10.59 17.25
C GLY A 129 2.34 -10.60 18.13
N TYR A 130 2.48 -10.28 19.42
CA TYR A 130 1.34 -10.14 20.33
C TYR A 130 0.38 -9.03 19.90
N LEU A 131 0.89 -7.92 19.35
CA LEU A 131 0.06 -6.83 18.81
C LEU A 131 -0.80 -7.31 17.64
N LEU A 132 -0.23 -8.08 16.69
CA LEU A 132 -0.97 -8.66 15.57
C LEU A 132 -1.99 -9.71 16.06
N LEU A 133 -1.64 -10.52 17.05
CA LEU A 133 -2.55 -11.49 17.67
C LEU A 133 -3.72 -10.77 18.36
N ALA A 134 -3.45 -9.71 19.13
CA ALA A 134 -4.48 -8.90 19.76
C ALA A 134 -5.38 -8.22 18.72
N ALA A 135 -4.82 -7.70 17.63
CA ALA A 135 -5.58 -7.08 16.55
C ALA A 135 -6.53 -8.08 15.85
N THR A 136 -6.06 -9.30 15.57
CA THR A 136 -6.88 -10.33 14.93
C THR A 136 -7.98 -10.87 15.84
N ILE A 137 -7.68 -11.13 17.12
CA ILE A 137 -8.69 -11.50 18.11
C ILE A 137 -9.71 -10.36 18.29
N GLY A 138 -9.23 -9.12 18.40
CA GLY A 138 -10.10 -7.94 18.51
C GLY A 138 -11.04 -7.78 17.31
N ALA A 139 -10.52 -7.90 16.09
CA ALA A 139 -11.32 -7.87 14.87
C ALA A 139 -12.35 -9.00 14.82
N LEU A 140 -11.98 -10.22 15.23
CA LEU A 140 -12.88 -11.38 15.25
C LEU A 140 -14.00 -11.20 16.27
N VAL A 141 -13.67 -10.77 17.49
CA VAL A 141 -14.66 -10.51 18.56
C VAL A 141 -15.64 -9.42 18.13
N LEU A 142 -15.14 -8.35 17.50
CA LEU A 142 -15.97 -7.24 17.03
C LEU A 142 -16.86 -7.63 15.83
N ALA A 143 -16.35 -8.47 14.93
CA ALA A 143 -17.10 -8.99 13.78
C ALA A 143 -18.16 -10.02 14.17
N LYS A 144 -17.93 -10.76 15.27
CA LYS A 144 -18.87 -11.76 15.79
C LYS A 144 -20.05 -11.05 16.46
N LYS A 145 -20.98 -10.56 15.66
CA LYS A 145 -22.25 -10.00 16.12
C LYS A 145 -23.00 -11.06 16.93
N LYS A 146 -23.45 -10.68 18.13
CA LYS A 146 -24.27 -11.51 19.02
C LYS A 146 -25.56 -11.86 18.25
N PHE A 147 -25.64 -13.08 17.72
CA PHE A 147 -26.90 -13.67 17.28
C PHE A 147 -27.61 -14.14 18.55
N GLU A 148 -28.30 -13.20 19.20
CA GLU A 148 -29.44 -13.45 20.07
C GLU A 148 -30.66 -12.82 19.41
#